data_AF-A0AAN8UDL3-F1
#
_entry.id   AF-A0AAN8UDL3-F1
#
_cell.length_a   1.000
_cell.length_b   1.000
_cell.length_c   1.000
_cell.angle_alpha   90.00
_cell.angle_beta   90.00
_cell.angle_gamma   90.00
#
_symmetry.space_group_name_H-M   'P 1'
#
loop_
_entity.id
_entity.type
_entity.pdbx_description
1 polymer ?
#
loop_
_entity_poly.entity_id
_entity_poly.type
_entity_poly.pdbx_seq_one_letter_code
_entity_poly.pdbx_strand_id
1 'polypeptide(L)' 'MEMQSAVTYILLNCPEIQPYVNLFVNIRGNEDIYTEFSKWLRNYVYDEYSSVQYL' A
#
# COMPACT_ATOMS: atom_id res chain seq x y z
N MET A 1 -10.13 -1.04 -12.95
CA MET A 1 -10.41 -1.99 -11.86
C MET A 1 -9.47 -3.19 -11.93
N GLU A 2 -9.36 -3.88 -13.08
CA GLU A 2 -8.49 -5.07 -13.21
C GLU A 2 -6.98 -4.80 -13.05
N MET A 3 -6.44 -3.73 -13.65
CA MET A 3 -5.00 -3.41 -13.51
C MET A 3 -4.59 -3.11 -12.05
N GLN A 4 -5.44 -2.46 -11.27
CA GLN A 4 -5.15 -2.19 -9.85
C GLN A 4 -5.13 -3.48 -9.03
N SER A 5 -6.04 -4.41 -9.32
CA SER A 5 -6.06 -5.73 -8.68
C SER A 5 -4.79 -6.53 -9.01
N ALA A 6 -4.32 -6.49 -10.27
CA ALA A 6 -3.07 -7.15 -10.68
C ALA A 6 -1.82 -6.55 -10.00
N VAL A 7 -1.73 -5.22 -9.90
CA VAL A 7 -0.63 -4.55 -9.18
C VAL A 7 -0.66 -4.92 -7.70
N THR A 8 -1.84 -4.87 -7.07
CA THR A 8 -1.98 -5.27 -5.67
C THR A 8 -1.56 -6.73 -5.47
N TYR A 9 -1.95 -7.63 -6.36
CA TYR A 9 -1.56 -9.04 -6.28
C TYR A 9 -0.03 -9.22 -6.28
N ILE A 10 0.69 -8.49 -7.15
CA ILE A 10 2.16 -8.51 -7.17
C ILE A 10 2.72 -7.98 -5.84
N LEU A 11 2.19 -6.86 -5.33
CA LEU A 11 2.64 -6.24 -4.09
C LEU A 11 2.43 -7.14 -2.87
N LEU A 12 1.30 -7.84 -2.78
CA LEU A 12 0.99 -8.75 -1.68
C LEU A 12 1.95 -9.96 -1.62
N ASN A 13 2.56 -10.32 -2.75
CA ASN A 13 3.55 -11.40 -2.81
C ASN A 13 4.99 -10.91 -2.56
N CYS A 14 5.22 -9.61 -2.35
CA CYS A 14 6.54 -9.07 -2.06
C CYS A 14 6.82 -9.07 -0.55
N PRO A 15 7.88 -9.75 -0.06
CA PRO A 15 8.19 -9.80 1.37
C PRO A 15 8.43 -8.43 2.00
N GLU A 16 9.09 -7.53 1.27
CA GLU A 16 9.40 -6.16 1.73
C GLU A 16 8.13 -5.32 1.95
N ILE A 17 7.02 -5.69 1.33
CA ILE A 17 5.74 -4.98 1.39
C ILE A 17 4.87 -5.47 2.56
N GLN A 18 5.14 -6.65 3.11
CA GLN A 18 4.33 -7.26 4.19
C GLN A 18 4.11 -6.36 5.43
N PRO A 19 5.10 -5.58 5.92
CA PRO A 19 4.85 -4.65 7.01
C PRO A 19 3.76 -3.61 6.69
N TYR A 20 3.73 -3.11 5.45
CA TYR A 20 2.74 -2.14 4.99
C TYR A 20 1.36 -2.78 4.77
N VAL A 21 1.31 -4.05 4.35
CA VAL A 21 0.07 -4.83 4.26
C VAL A 21 -0.57 -4.94 5.65
N ASN A 22 0.21 -5.31 6.66
CA ASN A 22 -0.28 -5.41 8.03
C ASN A 22 -0.75 -4.05 8.57
N LEU A 23 -0.01 -2.98 8.29
CA LEU A 23 -0.41 -1.62 8.65
C LEU A 23 -1.73 -1.22 7.99
N PHE A 24 -1.89 -1.48 6.68
CA PHE A 24 -3.12 -1.21 5.95
C PHE A 24 -4.30 -1.95 6.56
N VAL A 25 -4.18 -3.27 6.80
CA VAL A 25 -5.25 -4.10 7.35
C VAL A 25 -5.64 -3.62 8.75
N ASN A 26 -4.69 -3.20 9.58
CA ASN A 26 -4.98 -2.64 10.90
C ASN A 26 -5.75 -1.31 10.85
N ILE A 27 -5.55 -0.50 9.82
CA ILE A 27 -6.21 0.82 9.68
C ILE A 27 -7.55 0.73 8.95
N ARG A 28 -7.62 -0.07 7.88
CA ARG A 28 -8.71 -0.09 6.89
C ARG A 28 -9.52 -1.38 6.90
N GLY A 29 -9.00 -2.44 7.52
CA GLY A 29 -9.56 -3.78 7.39
C GLY A 29 -9.10 -4.51 6.14
N ASN A 30 -9.47 -5.78 6.03
CA ASN A 30 -8.99 -6.69 4.99
C ASN A 30 -9.82 -6.62 3.70
N GLU A 31 -11.05 -6.09 3.79
CA GLU A 31 -12.04 -6.11 2.70
C GLU A 31 -11.60 -5.27 1.50
N ASP A 32 -10.87 -4.19 1.74
CA ASP A 32 -10.44 -3.23 0.72
C ASP A 32 -9.03 -3.48 0.17
N ILE A 33 -8.43 -4.63 0.48
CA ILE A 33 -7.02 -4.86 0.15
C ILE A 33 -6.79 -4.85 -1.36
N TYR A 34 -7.60 -5.58 -2.12
CA TYR A 34 -7.43 -5.69 -3.58
C TYR A 34 -7.86 -4.43 -4.35
N THR A 35 -8.63 -3.55 -3.74
CA THR A 35 -9.17 -2.34 -4.36
C THR A 35 -8.35 -1.10 -4.05
N GLU A 36 -7.84 -0.96 -2.81
CA GLU A 36 -7.29 0.30 -2.31
C GLU A 36 -5.83 0.23 -1.85
N PHE A 37 -5.29 -0.96 -1.56
CA PHE A 37 -3.93 -1.09 -0.98
C PHE A 37 -2.85 -0.41 -1.82
N SER A 38 -2.82 -0.65 -3.14
CA SER A 38 -1.79 -0.09 -4.01
C SER A 38 -1.81 1.45 -4.09
N LYS A 39 -3.00 2.06 -4.00
CA LYS A 39 -3.13 3.53 -3.94
C LYS A 39 -2.68 4.06 -2.59
N TRP A 40 -3.14 3.43 -1.51
CA TRP A 40 -2.78 3.81 -0.16
C TRP A 40 -1.26 3.74 0.04
N LEU A 41 -0.63 2.65 -0.40
CA LEU A 41 0.82 2.47 -0.30
C LEU A 41 1.57 3.57 -1.05
N ARG A 42 1.13 3.89 -2.28
CA ARG A 42 1.74 4.97 -3.07
C ARG A 42 1.68 6.31 -2.35
N ASN A 43 0.53 6.64 -1.76
CA ASN A 43 0.37 7.90 -1.03
C ASN A 43 1.17 7.91 0.27
N TYR A 44 1.18 6.81 1.01
CA TYR A 44 1.97 6.65 2.23
C TYR A 44 3.46 6.89 1.98
N VAL A 45 4.01 6.26 0.94
CA VAL A 45 5.40 6.46 0.51
C VAL A 45 5.61 7.91 0.09
N TYR A 46 4.73 8.49 -0.72
CA TYR A 46 4.88 9.87 -1.19
C TYR A 46 4.88 10.89 -0.04
N ASP A 47 4.02 10.71 0.96
CA ASP A 47 3.95 11.58 2.14
C ASP A 47 5.20 11.45 3.01
N GLU A 48 5.71 10.23 3.25
CA GLU A 48 6.97 10.04 3.97
C GLU A 48 8.14 10.71 3.24
N TYR A 49 8.30 10.50 1.93
CA TYR A 49 9.39 11.13 1.17
C TYR A 49 9.26 12.65 1.10
N SER A 50 8.04 13.18 1.01
CA SER A 50 7.80 14.63 1.05
C SER A 50 8.17 15.22 2.41
N SER A 51 7.93 14.49 3.50
CA SER A 51 8.33 14.92 4.85
C SER A 51 9.85 14.91 5.06
N VAL A 52 10.58 14.03 4.37
CA VAL A 52 12.05 13.92 4.45
C VAL A 52 12.76 15.00 3.63
N GLN A 53 12.15 15.53 2.56
CA GLN A 53 12.76 16.59 1.74
C GLN A 53 12.83 17.97 2.41
N TYR A 54 12.22 18.15 3.58
CA TYR A 54 12.25 19.39 4.36
C TYR A 54 13.11 19.32 5.63
N LEU A 55 13.99 18.30 5.76
CA LEU A 55 15.01 18.18 6.81
C LEU A 55 16.41 18.34 6.22
#